data_AF-A0A8D1PV77-F1
#
_entry.id   AF-A0A8D1PV77-F1
#
_cell.length_a   1.000
_cell.length_b   1.000
_cell.length_c   1.000
_cell.angle_alpha   90.00
_cell.angle_beta   90.00
_cell.angle_gamma   90.00
#
_symmetry.space_group_name_H-M   'P 1'
#
loop_
_entity.id
_entity.type
_entity.pdbx_description
1 polymer ?
#
loop_
_entity_poly.entity_id
_entity_poly.type
_entity_poly.pdbx_seq_one_letter_code
_entity_poly.pdbx_strand_id
1 'polypeptide(L)'
;MLTQTPLSLSVSPGEPASISRRSTQSLQGSYGNKYLSWYQQKPRQSPQLLIFYASNKSSGVPDRYRGIGSGTDFPLKISRVEAKDAGVYYCQQHKESPPTPWHDTPLEIGQ
;
A
#
# COMPACT_ATOMS: atom_id res chain seq x y z
N MET A 1 -6.28 14.89 5.36
CA MET A 1 -4.83 14.64 5.36
C MET A 1 -4.57 13.15 5.29
N LEU A 2 -3.56 12.74 4.53
CA LEU A 2 -3.11 11.36 4.44
C LEU A 2 -1.69 11.25 4.93
N THR A 3 -1.40 10.18 5.65
CA THR A 3 -0.03 9.88 6.07
C THR A 3 0.28 8.42 5.76
N GLN A 4 1.50 8.17 5.31
CA GLN A 4 2.03 6.82 5.10
C GLN A 4 3.10 6.56 6.15
N THR A 5 3.12 5.36 6.72
CA THR A 5 4.04 5.00 7.82
C THR A 5 4.46 3.54 7.69
N PRO A 6 5.76 3.23 7.87
CA PRO A 6 6.86 4.16 8.14
C PRO A 6 7.25 5.00 6.91
N LEU A 7 8.13 6.00 7.08
CA LEU A 7 8.64 6.80 5.96
C LEU A 7 9.64 6.02 5.11
N SER A 8 10.40 5.11 5.73
CA SER A 8 11.17 4.06 5.06
C SER A 8 11.11 2.79 5.89
N LEU A 9 11.30 1.64 5.25
CA LEU A 9 11.37 0.36 5.95
C LEU A 9 12.54 -0.46 5.40
N SER A 10 13.31 -1.08 6.28
CA SER A 10 14.35 -2.07 5.92
C SER A 10 13.98 -3.40 6.58
N VAL A 11 13.84 -4.46 5.79
CA VAL A 11 13.36 -5.77 6.24
C VAL A 11 14.24 -6.87 5.67
N SER A 12 14.52 -7.92 6.45
CA SER A 12 15.29 -9.06 5.98
C SER A 12 14.42 -10.00 5.12
N PRO A 13 15.00 -10.71 4.13
CA PRO A 13 14.25 -11.72 3.38
C PRO A 13 13.59 -12.75 4.30
N GLY A 14 12.31 -13.05 4.05
CA GLY A 14 11.50 -13.97 4.84
C GLY A 14 10.76 -13.34 6.02
N GLU A 15 11.16 -12.15 6.48
CA GLU A 15 10.44 -11.42 7.52
C GLU A 15 9.16 -10.76 6.98
N PRO A 16 8.15 -10.52 7.83
CA PRO A 16 6.96 -9.78 7.42
C PRO A 16 7.22 -8.27 7.34
N ALA A 17 6.56 -7.60 6.39
CA ALA A 17 6.52 -6.14 6.31
C ALA A 17 5.09 -5.62 6.44
N SER A 18 4.94 -4.41 6.98
CA SER A 18 3.67 -3.69 7.04
C SER A 18 3.87 -2.22 6.75
N ILE A 19 3.12 -1.70 5.78
CA ILE A 19 3.07 -0.28 5.43
C ILE A 19 1.64 0.18 5.66
N SER A 20 1.44 1.19 6.49
CA SER A 20 0.12 1.70 6.84
C SER A 20 -0.16 3.01 6.15
N ARG A 21 -1.39 3.16 5.68
CA ARG A 21 -1.91 4.46 5.23
C ARG A 21 -3.05 4.89 6.14
N ARG A 22 -2.86 6.04 6.79
CA ARG A 22 -3.84 6.66 7.67
C ARG A 22 -4.47 7.87 7.00
N SER A 23 -5.79 7.99 7.13
CA SER A 23 -6.58 9.12 6.65
C SER A 23 -7.29 9.80 7.80
N THR A 24 -7.34 11.14 7.79
CA THR A 24 -8.14 11.90 8.78
C THR A 24 -9.64 11.80 8.50
N GLN A 25 -10.04 11.40 7.29
CA GLN A 25 -11.43 11.21 6.91
C GLN A 25 -11.68 9.75 6.53
N SER A 26 -12.91 9.28 6.74
CA SER A 26 -13.29 7.93 6.32
C SER A 26 -13.21 7.82 4.80
N LEU A 27 -12.50 6.80 4.30
CA LEU A 27 -12.41 6.51 2.87
C LEU A 27 -13.46 5.48 2.41
N GLN A 28 -14.40 5.16 3.29
CA GLN A 28 -15.54 4.32 2.97
C GLN A 28 -16.65 5.15 2.30
N GLY A 29 -17.18 4.64 1.19
CA GLY A 29 -18.38 5.15 0.54
C GLY A 29 -19.66 4.70 1.22
N SER A 30 -20.78 5.31 0.85
CA SER A 30 -22.11 4.98 1.37
C SER A 30 -22.51 3.52 1.20
N TYR A 31 -22.00 2.85 0.15
CA TYR A 31 -22.26 1.44 -0.14
C TYR A 31 -21.22 0.49 0.47
N GLY A 32 -20.38 0.96 1.39
CA GLY A 32 -19.34 0.14 2.04
C GLY A 32 -18.04 -0.01 1.24
N ASN A 33 -18.01 0.45 -0.02
CA ASN A 33 -16.83 0.46 -0.88
C ASN A 33 -15.68 1.26 -0.24
N LYS A 34 -14.46 0.73 -0.31
CA LYS A 34 -13.28 1.39 0.26
C LYS A 34 -12.48 2.01 -0.86
N TYR A 35 -12.37 3.33 -0.90
CA TYR A 35 -11.76 4.01 -2.03
C TYR A 35 -10.25 4.17 -1.87
N LEU A 36 -9.53 3.04 -1.92
CA LEU A 36 -8.09 2.98 -1.70
C LEU A 36 -7.41 1.94 -2.58
N SER A 37 -6.27 2.33 -3.14
CA SER A 37 -5.39 1.42 -3.88
C SER A 37 -3.94 1.52 -3.42
N TRP A 38 -3.23 0.40 -3.44
CA TRP A 38 -1.80 0.28 -3.19
C TRP A 38 -1.06 -0.06 -4.47
N TYR A 39 0.09 0.58 -4.68
CA TYR A 39 0.96 0.38 -5.81
C TYR A 39 2.39 0.12 -5.36
N GLN A 40 3.15 -0.60 -6.18
CA GLN A 40 4.59 -0.73 -6.06
C GLN A 40 5.25 -0.20 -7.33
N GLN A 41 6.31 0.59 -7.18
CA GLN A 41 7.17 1.00 -8.28
C GLN A 41 8.57 0.48 -8.04
N LYS A 42 9.09 -0.26 -9.01
CA LYS A 42 10.47 -0.72 -9.04
C LYS A 42 11.33 0.28 -9.82
N PRO A 43 12.66 0.29 -9.61
CA PRO A 43 13.55 1.16 -10.38
C PRO A 43 13.30 1.00 -11.89
N ARG A 44 13.10 2.13 -12.58
CA ARG A 44 12.85 2.21 -14.04
C ARG A 44 11.59 1.48 -14.53
N GLN A 45 10.65 1.16 -13.64
CA GLN A 45 9.35 0.60 -14.00
C GLN A 45 8.23 1.59 -13.66
N SER A 46 7.10 1.46 -14.36
CA SER A 46 5.86 2.17 -14.02
C SER A 46 5.26 1.60 -12.72
N PRO A 47 4.51 2.40 -11.94
CA PRO A 47 3.76 1.88 -10.80
C PRO A 47 2.84 0.72 -11.20
N GLN A 48 2.91 -0.38 -10.47
CA GLN A 48 2.07 -1.56 -10.65
C GLN A 48 1.05 -1.63 -9.53
N LEU A 49 -0.22 -1.88 -9.89
CA LEU A 49 -1.30 -2.03 -8.92
C LEU A 49 -1.14 -3.35 -8.15
N LEU A 50 -1.08 -3.27 -6.82
CA LEU A 50 -1.03 -4.42 -5.93
C LEU A 50 -2.42 -4.75 -5.38
N ILE A 51 -3.01 -3.78 -4.68
CA ILE A 51 -4.31 -3.91 -4.02
C ILE A 51 -5.23 -2.79 -4.50
N PHE A 52 -6.49 -3.11 -4.77
CA PHE A 52 -7.56 -2.14 -5.01
C PHE A 52 -8.74 -2.41 -4.08
N TYR A 53 -9.62 -1.42 -3.94
CA TYR A 53 -10.69 -1.42 -2.94
C TYR A 53 -10.25 -1.84 -1.53
N ALA A 54 -9.05 -1.41 -1.13
CA ALA A 54 -8.35 -1.72 0.12
C ALA A 54 -8.01 -3.19 0.42
N SER A 55 -8.65 -4.17 -0.21
CA SER A 55 -8.44 -5.60 0.10
C SER A 55 -8.33 -6.52 -1.12
N ASN A 56 -8.74 -6.08 -2.30
CA ASN A 56 -8.75 -6.93 -3.50
C ASN A 56 -7.37 -6.93 -4.15
N LYS A 57 -6.81 -8.10 -4.42
CA LYS A 57 -5.52 -8.23 -5.11
C LYS A 57 -5.69 -8.08 -6.61
N SER A 58 -4.77 -7.34 -7.24
CA SER A 58 -4.65 -7.33 -8.70
C SER A 58 -4.18 -8.70 -9.22
N SER A 59 -4.40 -8.97 -10.51
CA SER A 59 -3.94 -10.21 -11.14
C SER A 59 -2.42 -10.31 -11.11
N GLY A 60 -1.89 -11.51 -10.84
CA GLY A 60 -0.45 -11.78 -10.76
C GLY A 60 0.22 -11.32 -9.45
N VAL A 61 -0.51 -10.69 -8.53
CA VAL A 61 0.02 -10.29 -7.22
C VAL A 61 0.10 -11.52 -6.29
N PRO A 62 1.27 -11.84 -5.73
CA PRO A 62 1.45 -13.02 -4.87
C PRO A 62 0.57 -13.01 -3.62
N ASP A 63 0.17 -14.19 -3.16
CA ASP A 63 -0.72 -14.34 -2.00
C ASP A 63 -0.17 -13.81 -0.68
N ARG A 64 1.16 -13.64 -0.59
CA ARG A 64 1.83 -13.00 0.55
C ARG A 64 1.44 -11.54 0.76
N TYR A 65 0.91 -10.87 -0.27
CA TYR A 65 0.38 -9.51 -0.15
C TYR A 65 -1.04 -9.53 0.38
N ARG A 66 -1.33 -8.67 1.36
CA ARG A 66 -2.68 -8.50 1.89
C ARG A 66 -2.96 -7.05 2.21
N GLY A 67 -3.96 -6.48 1.54
CA GLY A 67 -4.57 -5.23 1.97
C GLY A 67 -5.59 -5.50 3.06
N ILE A 68 -5.48 -4.78 4.17
CA ILE A 68 -6.40 -4.86 5.30
C ILE A 68 -6.81 -3.41 5.63
N GLY A 69 -8.00 -3.23 6.19
CA GLY A 69 -8.40 -1.93 6.73
C GLY A 69 -9.84 -1.53 6.47
N SER A 70 -10.31 -0.58 7.27
CA SER A 70 -11.63 0.04 7.20
C SER A 70 -11.60 1.40 7.89
N GLY A 71 -12.47 2.30 7.47
CA GLY A 71 -12.56 3.65 8.04
C GLY A 71 -11.36 4.50 7.66
N THR A 72 -10.36 4.57 8.54
CA THR A 72 -9.25 5.52 8.49
C THR A 72 -7.86 4.88 8.44
N ASP A 73 -7.73 3.58 8.66
CA ASP A 73 -6.44 2.87 8.65
C ASP A 73 -6.47 1.69 7.67
N PHE A 74 -5.43 1.61 6.84
CA PHE A 74 -5.37 0.72 5.69
C PHE A 74 -3.97 0.13 5.48
N PRO A 75 -3.55 -0.83 6.31
CA PRO A 75 -2.26 -1.48 6.14
C PRO A 75 -2.19 -2.40 4.90
N LEU A 76 -1.09 -2.27 4.16
CA LEU A 76 -0.55 -3.28 3.26
C LEU A 76 0.41 -4.16 4.03
N LYS A 77 0.12 -5.46 4.11
CA LYS A 77 0.99 -6.46 4.73
C LYS A 77 1.62 -7.35 3.68
N ILE A 78 2.90 -7.66 3.87
CA ILE A 78 3.64 -8.67 3.11
C ILE A 78 4.07 -9.72 4.13
N SER A 79 3.55 -10.95 4.04
CA SER A 79 3.78 -11.95 5.08
C SER A 79 5.20 -12.48 5.12
N ARG A 80 5.87 -12.51 3.96
CA ARG A 80 7.25 -12.98 3.78
C ARG A 80 7.89 -12.18 2.66
N VAL A 81 8.75 -11.23 3.00
CA VAL A 81 9.40 -10.35 2.03
C VAL A 81 10.41 -11.15 1.19
N GLU A 82 10.38 -10.94 -0.12
CA GLU A 82 11.35 -11.50 -1.09
C GLU A 82 12.10 -10.37 -1.78
N ALA A 83 13.30 -10.63 -2.32
CA ALA A 83 14.14 -9.60 -2.98
C ALA A 83 13.40 -8.77 -4.04
N LYS A 84 12.42 -9.36 -4.75
CA LYS A 84 11.59 -8.68 -5.75
C LYS A 84 10.55 -7.72 -5.16
N ASP A 85 10.36 -7.71 -3.85
CA ASP A 85 9.42 -6.85 -3.14
C ASP A 85 10.06 -5.48 -2.82
N ALA A 86 11.37 -5.32 -3.03
CA ALA A 86 12.07 -4.05 -2.94
C ALA A 86 11.50 -3.05 -3.96
N GLY A 87 11.29 -1.81 -3.52
CA GLY A 87 10.72 -0.74 -4.35
C GLY A 87 10.03 0.32 -3.52
N VAL A 88 9.46 1.31 -4.19
CA VAL A 88 8.68 2.36 -3.53
C VAL A 88 7.21 1.98 -3.55
N TYR A 89 6.57 2.10 -2.40
CA TYR A 89 5.15 1.80 -2.23
C TYR A 89 4.35 3.08 -2.10
N TYR A 90 3.21 3.12 -2.80
CA TYR A 90 2.32 4.28 -2.84
C TYR A 90 0.91 3.86 -2.51
N CYS A 91 0.23 4.69 -1.73
CA CYS A 91 -1.20 4.60 -1.52
C CYS A 91 -1.92 5.76 -2.20
N GLN A 92 -3.04 5.44 -2.87
CA GLN A 92 -3.94 6.42 -3.48
C GLN A 92 -5.33 6.31 -2.85
N GLN A 93 -6.04 7.42 -2.63
CA GLN A 93 -7.50 7.42 -2.48
C GLN A 93 -8.16 8.02 -3.71
N HIS A 94 -9.42 7.64 -3.90
CA HIS A 94 -10.25 8.08 -5.02
C HIS A 94 -11.67 8.47 -4.56
N LYS A 95 -11.85 8.77 -3.26
CA LYS A 95 -13.11 9.26 -2.69
C LYS A 95 -13.31 10.76 -2.89
N GLU A 96 -12.25 11.54 -2.69
CA GLU A 96 -12.28 13.00 -2.70
C GLU A 96 -11.47 13.54 -3.88
N SER A 97 -12.02 14.59 -4.51
CA SER A 97 -11.36 15.38 -5.54
C SER A 97 -10.94 16.74 -4.96
N PRO A 98 -9.71 17.23 -5.20
CA PRO A 98 -8.68 16.61 -6.02
C PRO A 98 -8.00 15.41 -5.31
N PRO A 99 -7.35 14.50 -6.06
CA PRO A 99 -6.53 13.46 -5.46
C PRO A 99 -5.51 14.12 -4.51
N THR A 100 -5.55 13.70 -3.25
CA THR A 100 -4.57 14.08 -2.23
C THR A 100 -3.15 13.80 -2.73
N PRO A 101 -2.16 14.68 -2.46
CA PRO A 101 -0.78 14.50 -2.89
C PRO A 101 -0.24 13.12 -2.52
N TRP A 102 0.49 12.50 -3.45
CA TRP A 102 1.14 11.21 -3.23
C TRP A 102 2.12 11.32 -2.06
N HIS A 103 2.03 10.37 -1.11
CA HIS A 103 3.05 10.19 -0.09
C HIS A 103 3.70 8.83 -0.37
N ASP A 104 5.03 8.81 -0.39
CA ASP A 104 5.85 7.66 -0.74
C ASP A 104 6.48 7.01 0.51
N THR A 105 6.63 5.69 0.47
CA THR A 105 7.39 4.92 1.45
C THR A 105 8.31 3.99 0.68
N PRO A 106 9.62 4.29 0.61
CA PRO A 106 10.61 3.34 0.15
C PRO A 106 10.63 2.11 1.07
N LEU A 107 10.49 0.92 0.46
CA LEU A 107 10.78 -0.34 1.11
C LEU A 107 12.11 -0.86 0.56
N GLU A 108 13.11 -0.84 1.43
CA GLU A 108 14.40 -1.45 1.21
C GLU A 108 14.40 -2.86 1.81
N ILE A 109 15.12 -3.78 1.18
CA ILE A 109 15.32 -5.12 1.71
C ILE A 109 16.76 -5.15 2.18
N GLY A 110 16.94 -5.31 3.50
CA GLY A 110 18.25 -5.43 4.12
C GLY A 110 18.97 -6.66 3.58
N GLN A 111 20.30 -6.53 3.38
CA GLN A 111 21.17 -7.65 3.06
C GLN A 111 21.39 -8.56 4.26
#